data_AF-A0A950LU46-F1
#
_entry.id   AF-A0A950LU46-F1
#
_cell.length_a   1.000
_cell.length_b   1.000
_cell.length_c   1.000
_cell.angle_alpha   90.00
_cell.angle_beta   90.00
_cell.angle_gamma   90.00
#
_symmetry.space_group_name_H-M   'P 1'
#
loop_
_entity.id
_entity.type
_entity.pdbx_description
1 polymer ?
#
loop_
_entity_poly.entity_id
_entity_poly.type
_entity_poly.pdbx_seq_one_letter_code
_entity_poly.pdbx_strand_id
1 'polypeptide(L)' 'MTTVDIAHMTPRERLDLIGELWDSLAPEDVHLSPGQEVELARRMATFDADAKAAVPWDQVEAELDRRRR' A
#
# COMPACT_ATOMS: atom_id res chain seq x y z
N MET A 1 1.11 -27.23 6.38
CA MET A 1 0.71 -25.81 6.37
C MET A 1 -0.53 -25.69 7.23
N THR A 2 -0.47 -24.90 8.28
CA THR A 2 -1.63 -24.59 9.13
C THR A 2 -2.46 -23.55 8.40
N THR A 3 -3.74 -23.81 8.18
CA THR A 3 -4.66 -22.84 7.59
C THR A 3 -5.06 -21.82 8.65
N VAL A 4 -4.84 -20.53 8.35
CA VAL A 4 -5.37 -19.44 9.17
C VAL A 4 -6.86 -19.28 8.85
N ASP A 5 -7.71 -19.44 9.87
CA ASP A 5 -9.15 -19.30 9.71
C ASP A 5 -9.58 -17.83 9.84
N ILE A 6 -9.63 -17.15 8.70
CA ILE A 6 -10.00 -15.73 8.60
C ILE A 6 -11.52 -15.53 8.67
N ALA A 7 -12.31 -16.59 8.42
CA ALA A 7 -13.77 -16.47 8.32
C ALA A 7 -14.40 -16.03 9.64
N HIS A 8 -13.84 -16.50 10.76
CA HIS A 8 -14.31 -16.17 12.11
C HIS A 8 -13.75 -14.86 12.68
N MET A 9 -12.81 -14.21 11.99
CA MET A 9 -12.23 -12.94 12.44
C MET A 9 -13.17 -11.77 12.21
N THR A 10 -13.28 -10.89 13.20
CA THR A 10 -13.85 -9.56 13.07
C THR A 10 -13.05 -8.73 12.06
N PRO A 11 -13.65 -7.67 11.46
CA PRO A 11 -12.91 -6.79 10.57
C PRO A 11 -11.65 -6.17 11.18
N ARG A 12 -11.65 -5.90 12.50
CA ARG A 12 -10.48 -5.38 13.22
C ARG A 12 -9.36 -6.41 13.27
N GLU A 13 -9.65 -7.63 13.71
CA GLU A 13 -8.66 -8.72 13.76
C GLU A 13 -8.07 -9.03 12.38
N ARG A 14 -8.86 -8.89 11.31
CA ARG A 14 -8.35 -9.03 9.94
C ARG A 14 -7.36 -7.93 9.57
N LEU A 15 -7.64 -6.68 9.95
CA LEU A 15 -6.72 -5.56 9.70
C LEU A 15 -5.43 -5.70 10.50
N ASP A 16 -5.54 -6.12 11.76
CA ASP A 16 -4.38 -6.37 12.63
C ASP A 16 -3.52 -7.49 12.03
N LEU A 17 -4.13 -8.60 11.60
CA LEU A 17 -3.44 -9.68 10.90
C LEU A 17 -2.78 -9.20 9.60
N ILE A 18 -3.44 -8.36 8.80
CA ILE A 18 -2.83 -7.80 7.59
C ILE A 18 -1.57 -7.01 7.95
N GLY A 19 -1.61 -6.22 9.03
CA GLY A 19 -0.44 -5.49 9.54
C GLY A 19 0.69 -6.42 9.94
N GLU A 20 0.41 -7.43 10.76
CA GLU A 20 1.41 -8.42 11.19
C GLU A 20 2.03 -9.19 10.02
N LEU A 21 1.21 -9.60 9.05
CA LEU A 21 1.68 -10.26 7.84
C LEU A 21 2.57 -9.32 7.01
N TRP A 22 2.19 -8.06 6.89
CA TRP A 22 2.97 -7.07 6.18
C TRP A 22 4.34 -6.82 6.83
N ASP A 23 4.37 -6.66 8.15
CA ASP A 23 5.59 -6.44 8.93
C ASP A 23 6.51 -7.69 8.96
N SER A 24 5.95 -8.86 8.66
CA SER A 24 6.72 -10.12 8.60
C SER A 24 7.54 -10.29 7.31
N LEU A 25 7.27 -9.48 6.27
CA LEU A 25 7.94 -9.58 4.98
C LEU A 25 9.18 -8.68 4.93
N ALA A 26 10.29 -9.23 4.41
CA ALA A 26 11.46 -8.45 4.05
C ALA A 26 11.36 -7.97 2.59
N PRO A 27 12.05 -6.88 2.20
CA PRO A 27 12.08 -6.42 0.80
C PRO A 27 12.49 -7.51 -0.19
N GLU A 28 13.37 -8.42 0.20
CA GLU A 28 13.89 -9.51 -0.61
C GLU A 28 12.85 -10.62 -0.87
N ASP A 29 11.81 -10.71 -0.04
CA ASP A 29 10.69 -11.65 -0.21
C ASP A 29 9.75 -11.24 -1.34
N VAL A 30 9.85 -9.98 -1.82
CA VAL A 30 9.00 -9.41 -2.87
C VAL A 30 9.73 -9.45 -4.21
N HIS A 31 9.45 -10.46 -5.01
CA HIS A 31 10.01 -10.57 -6.36
C HIS A 31 9.29 -9.65 -7.36
N LEU A 32 10.02 -8.66 -7.88
CA LEU A 32 9.55 -7.82 -8.97
C LEU A 32 9.85 -8.48 -10.32
N SER A 33 8.93 -8.35 -11.26
CA SER A 33 9.24 -8.66 -12.66
C SER A 33 10.24 -7.63 -13.22
N PRO A 34 11.02 -7.97 -14.27
CA PRO A 34 11.97 -7.03 -14.86
C PRO A 34 11.32 -5.70 -15.30
N GLY A 35 10.08 -5.75 -15.78
CA GLY A 35 9.34 -4.54 -16.15
C GLY A 35 8.95 -3.66 -14.95
N GLN A 36 8.64 -4.27 -13.81
CA GLN A 36 8.35 -3.54 -12.57
C GLN A 36 9.61 -2.91 -11.99
N GLU A 37 10.76 -3.59 -12.04
CA GLU A 37 12.05 -3.01 -11.61
C GLU A 37 12.40 -1.76 -12.42
N VAL A 38 12.28 -1.85 -13.76
CA VAL A 38 12.54 -0.71 -14.65
C VAL A 38 11.61 0.46 -14.35
N GLU A 39 10.32 0.20 -14.18
CA GLU A 39 9.34 1.26 -13.89
C GLU A 39 9.56 1.87 -12.49
N LEU A 40 9.88 1.05 -11.49
CA LEU A 40 10.18 1.52 -10.14
C LEU A 40 11.42 2.41 -10.16
N ALA A 41 12.50 1.98 -10.81
CA ALA A 41 13.71 2.78 -10.95
C ALA A 41 13.45 4.11 -11.66
N ARG A 42 12.63 4.10 -12.73
CA ARG A 42 12.23 5.32 -13.47
C ARG A 42 11.49 6.31 -12.57
N ARG A 43 10.56 5.83 -11.73
CA ARG A 43 9.81 6.69 -10.79
C ARG A 43 10.68 7.18 -9.64
N MET A 44 11.57 6.34 -9.13
CA MET A 44 12.46 6.70 -8.03
C MET A 44 13.41 7.84 -8.43
N ALA A 45 13.85 7.85 -9.70
CA ALA A 45 14.73 8.89 -10.24
C ALA A 45 14.10 10.30 -10.24
N THR A 46 12.77 10.41 -10.27
CA THR A 46 12.05 11.70 -10.28
C THR A 46 11.27 11.97 -9.00
N PHE A 47 11.31 11.06 -8.02
CA PHE A 47 10.45 11.09 -6.85
C PHE A 47 10.49 12.41 -6.07
N ASP A 48 11.69 12.96 -5.79
CA ASP A 48 11.82 14.22 -5.04
C ASP A 48 11.19 15.43 -5.77
N ALA A 49 11.20 15.41 -7.11
CA ALA A 49 10.56 16.46 -7.90
C ALA A 49 9.04 16.24 -7.95
N ASP A 50 8.61 14.99 -8.19
CA ASP A 50 7.20 14.61 -8.29
C ASP A 50 6.46 14.79 -6.95
N ALA A 51 7.14 14.52 -5.83
CA ALA A 51 6.60 14.67 -4.48
C ALA A 51 6.20 16.11 -4.15
N LYS A 52 6.77 17.11 -4.84
CA LYS A 52 6.36 18.52 -4.69
C LYS A 52 4.96 18.80 -5.24
N ALA A 53 4.47 17.93 -6.13
CA ALA A 53 3.11 17.98 -6.64
C ALA A 53 2.14 17.10 -5.81
N ALA A 54 2.62 16.45 -4.74
CA ALA A 54 1.76 15.64 -3.88
C ALA A 54 0.72 16.51 -3.18
N VAL A 55 -0.48 15.96 -3.04
CA VAL A 55 -1.60 16.59 -2.32
C VAL A 55 -1.75 15.89 -0.97
N PRO A 56 -1.90 16.64 0.13
CA PRO A 56 -2.21 16.06 1.44
C PRO A 56 -3.44 15.14 1.41
N TRP A 57 -3.40 14.04 2.17
CA TRP A 57 -4.47 13.04 2.16
C TRP A 57 -5.83 13.60 2.60
N ASP A 58 -5.83 14.46 3.61
CA ASP A 58 -7.02 15.18 4.09
C ASP A 58 -7.69 16.03 3.00
N GLN A 59 -6.91 16.63 2.09
CA GLN A 59 -7.46 17.34 0.93
C GLN A 59 -8.10 16.40 -0.09
N VAL A 60 -7.52 15.21 -0.31
CA VAL A 60 -8.08 14.18 -1.19
C VAL A 60 -9.40 13.66 -0.62
N GLU A 61 -9.44 13.36 0.69
CA GLU A 61 -10.66 12.93 1.39
C GLU A 61 -11.78 13.99 1.27
N ALA A 62 -11.46 15.25 1.57
CA ALA A 62 -12.41 16.34 1.47
C ALA A 62 -12.99 16.49 0.06
N GLU A 63 -12.15 16.31 -0.97
CA GLU A 63 -12.59 16.34 -2.37
C GLU A 63 -13.51 15.16 -2.74
N LEU A 64 -13.17 13.95 -2.30
CA LEU A 64 -14.00 12.76 -2.55
C LEU A 64 -15.37 12.88 -1.87
N ASP A 65 -15.42 13.42 -0.66
CA ASP A 65 -16.68 13.66 0.06
C ASP A 65 -17.52 14.74 -0.62
N ARG A 66 -16.91 15.77 -1.21
CA ARG A 66 -17.63 16.76 -2.02
C ARG A 66 -18.29 16.13 -3.24
N ARG A 67 -17.61 15.20 -3.94
CA ARG A 67 -18.13 14.55 -5.16
C ARG A 67 -19.28 13.58 -4.92
N ARG A 68 -19.41 13.06 -3.70
CA ARG A 68 -20.50 12.14 -3.33
C ARG A 68 -21.81 12.84 -2.97
N ARG A 69 -21.80 14.16 -2.80
CA ARG A 69 -22.96 14.97 -2.43
C ARG A 69 -23.72 15.49 -3.63
#